data_AF-A0AAE1CSY8-F1
#
_entry.id   AF-A0AAE1CSY8-F1
#
_cell.length_a   1.000
_cell.length_b   1.000
_cell.length_c   1.000
_cell.angle_alpha   90.00
_cell.angle_beta   90.00
_cell.angle_gamma   90.00
#
_symmetry.space_group_name_H-M   'P 1'
#
loop_
_entity.id
_entity.type
_entity.pdbx_description
1 polymer ?
#
loop_
_entity_poly.entity_id
_entity_poly.type
_entity_poly.pdbx_seq_one_letter_code
_entity_poly.pdbx_strand_id
1 'polypeptide(L)'
;MMKGGRNGEDRTRACLRPATIMMKSERNGEDRTRACLRPATIMMKGGRNGEDRTRACLRPATIMMKGGRNGEDRTRACLRPATIMMKGGRNGEDRTRACLCPATIMMESGRNGEDRSRACLRPATIMMKGERNGEDRTRACLRPATIMMKGGRNGEDRTRACLRPATIMMKGGRNGEDRTRACLRPATIMMKGGRNGEDRTRACLRPATIMMEGGRNGEDRTRACLHPATIMMEGGRNGEDRTRACLRPATIMMEGGRNGEDRTRACLRPATIMMEGGRNGEDRTRACLCLPQS
;
A
#
# COMPACT_ATOMS: atom_id res chain seq x y z
N MET A 1 -18.80 -26.89 -9.57
CA MET A 1 -18.37 -26.60 -8.19
C MET A 1 -17.46 -27.74 -7.77
N MET A 2 -16.19 -27.48 -7.44
CA MET A 2 -15.25 -28.51 -6.97
C MET A 2 -15.06 -28.29 -5.46
N LYS A 3 -15.22 -29.35 -4.66
CA LYS A 3 -15.06 -29.32 -3.20
C LYS A 3 -13.84 -30.17 -2.86
N GLY A 4 -12.86 -29.57 -2.18
CA GLY A 4 -11.70 -30.30 -1.66
C GLY A 4 -12.07 -31.21 -0.52
N GLY A 5 -11.50 -32.42 -0.52
CA GLY A 5 -11.68 -33.38 0.57
C GLY A 5 -10.97 -32.92 1.85
N ARG A 6 -11.47 -33.40 3.01
CA ARG A 6 -10.99 -33.06 4.37
C ARG A 6 -9.50 -33.23 4.67
N ASN A 7 -8.72 -33.85 3.78
CA ASN A 7 -7.27 -34.07 3.88
C ASN A 7 -6.66 -34.31 2.47
N GLY A 8 -7.27 -33.77 1.41
CA GLY A 8 -6.92 -34.09 0.02
C GLY A 8 -5.92 -33.12 -0.61
N GLU A 9 -5.15 -33.60 -1.59
CA GLU A 9 -4.51 -32.73 -2.59
C GLU A 9 -5.45 -32.57 -3.79
N ASP A 10 -6.03 -31.38 -3.98
CA ASP A 10 -6.85 -31.11 -5.15
C ASP A 10 -6.02 -30.42 -6.23
N ARG A 11 -5.90 -31.05 -7.41
CA ARG A 11 -5.20 -30.46 -8.56
C ARG A 11 -6.17 -30.18 -9.69
N THR A 12 -6.47 -28.91 -9.91
CA THR A 12 -7.34 -28.49 -11.01
C THR A 12 -6.52 -27.90 -12.16
N ARG A 13 -6.70 -28.45 -13.37
CA ARG A 13 -6.24 -27.83 -14.62
C ARG A 13 -7.43 -27.59 -15.53
N ALA A 14 -7.66 -26.34 -15.92
CA ALA A 14 -8.82 -26.00 -16.73
C ALA A 14 -8.48 -24.98 -17.83
N CYS A 15 -8.95 -25.27 -19.05
CA CYS A 15 -9.00 -24.34 -20.16
C CYS A 15 -10.46 -24.22 -20.61
N LEU A 16 -11.17 -23.18 -20.16
CA LEU A 16 -12.62 -23.06 -20.34
C LEU A 16 -13.03 -21.72 -20.95
N ARG A 17 -14.17 -21.73 -21.65
CA ARG A 17 -14.86 -20.57 -22.23
C ARG A 17 -16.34 -20.61 -21.86
N PRO A 18 -16.98 -19.48 -21.54
CA PRO A 18 -16.90 -18.80 -20.24
C PRO A 18 -17.10 -19.77 -19.05
N ALA A 19 -16.45 -19.53 -17.91
CA ALA A 19 -16.59 -20.43 -16.76
C ALA A 19 -16.54 -19.73 -15.41
N THR A 20 -17.38 -20.21 -14.49
CA THR A 20 -17.26 -19.92 -13.06
C THR A 20 -16.61 -21.12 -12.37
N ILE A 21 -15.44 -20.91 -11.78
CA ILE A 21 -14.75 -21.90 -10.95
C ILE A 21 -14.93 -21.51 -9.49
N MET A 22 -15.51 -22.40 -8.70
CA MET A 22 -15.60 -22.27 -7.25
C MET A 22 -14.81 -23.40 -6.61
N MET A 23 -13.87 -23.03 -5.74
CA MET A 23 -13.06 -23.95 -4.95
C MET A 23 -13.13 -23.55 -3.48
N LYS A 24 -13.22 -24.58 -2.63
CA LYS A 24 -13.22 -24.46 -1.18
C LYS A 24 -12.35 -25.57 -0.64
N SER A 25 -11.23 -25.22 -0.04
CA SER A 25 -10.41 -26.14 0.73
C SER A 25 -11.01 -26.32 2.12
N GLU A 26 -10.94 -27.54 2.63
CA GLU A 26 -11.40 -27.89 3.98
C GLU A 26 -10.22 -27.91 4.98
N ARG A 27 -10.29 -28.68 6.05
CA ARG A 27 -9.20 -28.77 7.03
C ARG A 27 -7.97 -29.44 6.38
N ASN A 28 -6.75 -28.98 6.63
CA ASN A 28 -5.48 -29.62 6.26
C ASN A 28 -5.32 -30.01 4.76
N GLY A 29 -5.94 -29.30 3.81
CA GLY A 29 -5.84 -29.61 2.37
C GLY A 29 -4.76 -28.80 1.64
N GLU A 30 -4.23 -29.35 0.53
CA GLU A 30 -3.41 -28.60 -0.43
C GLU A 30 -4.17 -28.46 -1.77
N ASP A 31 -4.63 -27.26 -2.10
CA ASP A 31 -5.31 -27.02 -3.36
C ASP A 31 -4.37 -26.36 -4.37
N ARG A 32 -4.20 -26.95 -5.56
CA ARG A 32 -3.39 -26.40 -6.64
C ARG A 32 -4.19 -26.21 -7.91
N THR A 33 -4.32 -24.96 -8.34
CA THR A 33 -5.07 -24.63 -9.54
C THR A 33 -4.20 -24.00 -10.61
N ARG A 34 -4.32 -24.51 -11.84
CA ARG A 34 -3.79 -23.88 -13.05
C ARG A 34 -4.92 -23.66 -14.04
N ALA A 35 -5.17 -22.41 -14.41
CA ALA A 35 -6.28 -22.10 -15.31
C ALA A 35 -5.88 -21.14 -16.41
N CYS A 36 -6.34 -21.42 -17.64
CA CYS A 36 -6.27 -20.54 -18.79
C CYS A 36 -7.70 -20.28 -19.28
N LEU A 37 -8.33 -19.16 -18.90
CA LEU A 37 -9.77 -18.96 -19.10
C LEU A 37 -10.09 -17.70 -19.89
N ARG A 38 -11.17 -17.76 -20.68
CA ARG A 38 -11.66 -16.63 -21.49
C ARG A 38 -13.19 -16.66 -21.64
N PRO A 39 -13.97 -15.72 -21.05
CA PRO A 39 -13.84 -14.99 -19.78
C PRO A 39 -14.09 -15.91 -18.56
N ALA A 40 -13.68 -15.51 -17.35
CA ALA A 40 -13.97 -16.33 -16.16
C ALA A 40 -14.05 -15.60 -14.83
N THR A 41 -14.84 -16.17 -13.93
CA THR A 41 -14.85 -15.85 -12.50
C THR A 41 -14.25 -17.01 -11.73
N ILE A 42 -13.21 -16.74 -10.93
CA ILE A 42 -12.62 -17.72 -10.02
C ILE A 42 -12.89 -17.26 -8.58
N MET A 43 -13.53 -18.11 -7.79
CA MET A 43 -13.76 -17.93 -6.36
C MET A 43 -13.04 -19.02 -5.58
N MET A 44 -12.18 -18.60 -4.64
CA MET A 44 -11.44 -19.49 -3.76
C MET A 44 -11.65 -19.08 -2.31
N LYS A 45 -11.85 -20.08 -1.46
CA LYS A 45 -11.98 -19.89 -0.02
C LYS A 45 -11.09 -20.90 0.68
N GLY A 46 -10.05 -20.40 1.33
CA GLY A 46 -9.10 -21.19 2.09
C GLY A 46 -9.75 -21.88 3.29
N GLY A 47 -9.22 -23.06 3.57
CA GLY A 47 -9.65 -23.93 4.66
C GLY A 47 -9.00 -23.62 6.01
N ARG A 48 -8.88 -24.64 6.88
CA ARG A 48 -8.18 -24.51 8.18
C ARG A 48 -6.88 -25.29 8.10
N ASN A 49 -5.72 -24.65 8.32
CA ASN A 49 -4.39 -25.25 8.18
C ASN A 49 -4.10 -25.81 6.77
N GLY A 50 -4.55 -25.15 5.70
CA GLY A 50 -4.32 -25.60 4.31
C GLY A 50 -3.33 -24.72 3.55
N GLU A 51 -2.81 -25.24 2.43
CA GLU A 51 -2.04 -24.45 1.47
C GLU A 51 -2.76 -24.35 0.12
N ASP A 52 -3.15 -23.15 -0.29
CA ASP A 52 -3.78 -22.93 -1.60
C ASP A 52 -2.77 -22.28 -2.57
N ARG A 53 -2.63 -22.83 -3.78
CA ARG A 53 -1.75 -22.30 -4.82
C ARG A 53 -2.47 -22.16 -6.15
N THR A 54 -2.56 -20.92 -6.63
CA THR A 54 -3.23 -20.63 -7.91
C THR A 54 -2.29 -19.99 -8.91
N ARG A 55 -2.30 -20.52 -10.14
CA ARG A 55 -1.67 -19.93 -11.31
C ARG A 55 -2.71 -19.71 -12.39
N ALA A 56 -2.90 -18.47 -12.81
CA ALA A 56 -3.94 -18.14 -13.77
C ALA A 56 -3.43 -17.25 -14.92
N CYS A 57 -3.82 -17.58 -16.14
CA CYS A 57 -3.68 -16.74 -17.33
C CYS A 57 -5.08 -16.45 -17.88
N LEU A 58 -5.64 -15.27 -17.63
CA LEU A 58 -7.07 -15.01 -17.90
C LEU A 58 -7.29 -13.78 -18.77
N ARG A 59 -8.30 -13.84 -19.66
CA ARG A 59 -8.71 -12.72 -20.50
C ARG A 59 -10.23 -12.71 -20.78
N PRO A 60 -11.03 -11.74 -20.29
CA PRO A 60 -11.03 -11.01 -19.01
C PRO A 60 -11.36 -11.89 -17.80
N ALA A 61 -11.06 -11.46 -16.57
CA ALA A 61 -11.45 -12.22 -15.38
C ALA A 61 -11.63 -11.46 -14.08
N THR A 62 -12.45 -12.05 -13.21
CA THR A 62 -12.56 -11.71 -11.79
C THR A 62 -12.00 -12.85 -10.95
N ILE A 63 -11.07 -12.56 -10.06
CA ILE A 63 -10.55 -13.50 -9.07
C ILE A 63 -10.92 -12.99 -7.68
N MET A 64 -11.63 -13.82 -6.91
CA MET A 64 -11.94 -13.58 -5.51
C MET A 64 -11.29 -14.66 -4.65
N MET A 65 -10.53 -14.23 -3.66
CA MET A 65 -9.84 -15.12 -2.71
C MET A 65 -10.15 -14.68 -1.30
N LYS A 66 -10.46 -15.67 -0.44
CA LYS A 66 -10.66 -15.45 0.98
C LYS A 66 -9.80 -16.43 1.76
N GLY A 67 -8.82 -15.90 2.49
CA GLY A 67 -7.90 -16.64 3.31
C GLY A 67 -8.59 -17.48 4.38
N GLY A 68 -7.94 -18.60 4.67
CA GLY A 68 -8.35 -19.57 5.67
C GLY A 68 -7.98 -19.20 7.11
N ARG A 69 -7.97 -20.18 8.01
CA ARG A 69 -7.41 -20.03 9.37
C ARG A 69 -6.12 -20.83 9.47
N ASN A 70 -5.02 -20.20 9.86
CA ASN A 70 -3.68 -20.80 9.94
C ASN A 70 -3.19 -21.43 8.61
N GLY A 71 -3.54 -20.85 7.46
CA GLY A 71 -3.18 -21.38 6.14
C GLY A 71 -2.23 -20.48 5.37
N GLU A 72 -1.69 -20.99 4.26
CA GLU A 72 -0.89 -20.20 3.30
C GLU A 72 -1.56 -20.14 1.92
N ASP A 73 -1.90 -18.95 1.44
CA ASP A 73 -2.48 -18.77 0.12
C ASP A 73 -1.47 -18.09 -0.82
N ARG A 74 -1.22 -18.69 -1.98
CA ARG A 74 -0.25 -18.17 -2.96
C ARG A 74 -0.85 -18.05 -4.36
N THR A 75 -0.88 -16.83 -4.87
CA THR A 75 -1.43 -16.55 -6.21
C THR A 75 -0.41 -15.95 -7.15
N ARG A 76 -0.35 -16.51 -8.36
CA ARG A 76 0.39 -15.95 -9.50
C ARG A 76 -0.57 -15.76 -10.67
N ALA A 77 -0.68 -14.53 -11.16
CA ALA A 77 -1.64 -14.22 -12.21
C ALA A 77 -1.04 -13.35 -13.33
N CYS A 78 -1.34 -13.72 -14.57
CA CYS A 78 -1.13 -12.91 -15.77
C CYS A 78 -2.49 -12.60 -16.40
N LEU A 79 -3.02 -11.39 -16.21
CA LEU A 79 -4.43 -11.11 -16.56
C LEU A 79 -4.57 -9.89 -17.48
N ARG A 80 -5.51 -9.96 -18.43
CA ARG A 80 -5.85 -8.86 -19.33
C ARG A 80 -7.33 -8.84 -19.76
N PRO A 81 -8.18 -7.89 -19.34
CA PRO A 81 -8.22 -7.11 -18.08
C PRO A 81 -8.62 -7.95 -16.87
N ALA A 82 -8.40 -7.47 -15.64
CA ALA A 82 -8.91 -8.18 -14.46
C ALA A 82 -9.17 -7.39 -13.19
N THR A 83 -10.07 -7.94 -12.37
CA THR A 83 -10.28 -7.56 -10.98
C THR A 83 -9.80 -8.68 -10.07
N ILE A 84 -8.93 -8.36 -9.11
CA ILE A 84 -8.48 -9.28 -8.06
C ILE A 84 -8.96 -8.74 -6.72
N MET A 85 -9.71 -9.54 -5.98
CA MET A 85 -10.12 -9.26 -4.60
C MET A 85 -9.56 -10.32 -3.69
N MET A 86 -8.85 -9.89 -2.65
CA MET A 86 -8.23 -10.75 -1.65
C MET A 86 -8.62 -10.29 -0.27
N LYS A 87 -9.06 -11.22 0.55
CA LYS A 87 -9.37 -10.97 1.95
C LYS A 87 -8.59 -11.96 2.80
N GLY A 88 -7.69 -11.45 3.63
CA GLY A 88 -6.82 -12.22 4.49
C GLY A 88 -7.58 -13.09 5.49
N GLY A 89 -6.89 -14.16 5.88
CA GLY A 89 -7.37 -15.15 6.84
C GLY A 89 -7.22 -14.74 8.31
N ARG A 90 -7.24 -15.72 9.21
CA ARG A 90 -6.81 -15.53 10.62
C ARG A 90 -5.54 -16.31 10.87
N ASN A 91 -4.48 -15.64 11.33
CA ASN A 91 -3.15 -16.24 11.54
C ASN A 91 -2.57 -16.92 10.27
N GLY A 92 -2.83 -16.38 9.08
CA GLY A 92 -2.39 -16.97 7.81
C GLY A 92 -1.38 -16.10 7.07
N GLU A 93 -0.75 -16.66 6.03
CA GLU A 93 0.10 -15.91 5.11
C GLU A 93 -0.48 -15.87 3.70
N ASP A 94 -0.73 -14.67 3.16
CA ASP A 94 -1.23 -14.50 1.81
C ASP A 94 -0.15 -13.86 0.92
N ARG A 95 0.16 -14.49 -0.22
CA ARG A 95 1.20 -14.01 -1.14
C ARG A 95 0.69 -13.91 -2.57
N THR A 96 0.73 -12.70 -3.12
CA THR A 96 0.28 -12.46 -4.50
C THR A 96 1.38 -11.89 -5.39
N ARG A 97 1.50 -12.47 -6.58
CA ARG A 97 2.34 -11.96 -7.67
C ARG A 97 1.51 -11.79 -8.92
N ALA A 98 1.46 -10.56 -9.45
CA ALA A 98 0.58 -10.26 -10.57
C ALA A 98 1.29 -9.44 -11.66
N CYS A 99 1.07 -9.83 -12.92
CA CYS A 99 1.38 -9.04 -14.11
C CYS A 99 0.05 -8.74 -14.81
N LEU A 100 -0.45 -7.50 -14.73
CA LEU A 100 -1.83 -7.19 -15.16
C LEU A 100 -1.89 -6.00 -16.10
N CYS A 101 -2.76 -6.08 -17.11
CA CYS A 101 -3.06 -4.95 -18.00
C CYS A 101 -4.51 -4.96 -18.54
N PRO A 102 -5.38 -3.96 -18.22
CA PRO A 102 -5.50 -3.15 -17.01
C PRO A 102 -6.00 -3.96 -15.80
N ALA A 103 -5.84 -3.45 -14.58
CA ALA A 103 -6.41 -4.14 -13.42
C ALA A 103 -6.75 -3.30 -12.18
N THR A 104 -7.70 -3.83 -11.42
CA THR A 104 -8.00 -3.41 -10.05
C THR A 104 -7.60 -4.52 -9.09
N ILE A 105 -6.81 -4.17 -8.07
CA ILE A 105 -6.45 -5.08 -6.97
C ILE A 105 -6.99 -4.48 -5.68
N MET A 106 -7.78 -5.27 -4.96
CA MET A 106 -8.27 -4.96 -3.61
C MET A 106 -7.77 -6.00 -2.63
N MET A 107 -7.15 -5.53 -1.55
CA MET A 107 -6.60 -6.37 -0.49
C MET A 107 -7.11 -5.85 0.86
N GLU A 108 -7.76 -6.73 1.61
CA GLU A 108 -8.03 -6.51 3.02
C GLU A 108 -7.25 -7.56 3.79
N SER A 109 -6.39 -7.14 4.70
CA SER A 109 -5.58 -8.11 5.45
C SER A 109 -6.38 -8.84 6.49
N GLY A 110 -5.79 -9.91 7.01
CA GLY A 110 -6.40 -10.77 8.02
C GLY A 110 -6.14 -10.31 9.45
N ARG A 111 -6.70 -11.04 10.41
CA ARG A 111 -6.34 -10.85 11.84
C ARG A 111 -5.09 -11.68 12.17
N ASN A 112 -4.05 -11.02 12.70
CA ASN A 112 -2.75 -11.64 13.00
C ASN A 112 -2.10 -12.33 11.78
N GLY A 113 -2.32 -11.84 10.56
CA GLY A 113 -1.79 -12.44 9.32
C GLY A 113 -0.63 -11.64 8.72
N GLU A 114 0.07 -12.26 7.76
CA GLU A 114 1.04 -11.57 6.90
C GLU A 114 0.58 -11.56 5.45
N ASP A 115 0.39 -10.37 4.86
CA ASP A 115 0.05 -10.25 3.46
C ASP A 115 1.20 -9.65 2.65
N ARG A 116 1.57 -10.29 1.55
CA ARG A 116 2.67 -9.85 0.68
C ARG A 116 2.24 -9.79 -0.78
N SER A 117 2.32 -8.59 -1.34
CA SER A 117 1.95 -8.36 -2.74
C SER A 117 3.07 -7.79 -3.58
N ARG A 118 3.26 -8.38 -4.77
CA ARG A 118 4.17 -7.90 -5.80
C ARG A 118 3.42 -7.75 -7.12
N ALA A 119 3.45 -6.55 -7.68
CA ALA A 119 2.68 -6.27 -8.89
C ALA A 119 3.48 -5.48 -9.93
N CYS A 120 3.38 -5.90 -11.19
CA CYS A 120 3.79 -5.12 -12.37
C CYS A 120 2.52 -4.82 -13.17
N LEU A 121 2.05 -3.57 -13.14
CA LEU A 121 0.72 -3.23 -13.67
C LEU A 121 0.75 -2.07 -14.67
N ARG A 122 -0.12 -2.14 -15.68
CA ARG A 122 -0.32 -1.09 -16.67
C ARG A 122 -1.76 -1.04 -17.22
N PRO A 123 -2.55 0.02 -17.01
CA PRO A 123 -2.74 0.86 -15.80
C PRO A 123 -3.33 0.05 -14.63
N ALA A 124 -3.27 0.58 -13.39
CA ALA A 124 -3.94 -0.09 -12.28
C ALA A 124 -4.35 0.79 -11.09
N THR A 125 -5.36 0.29 -10.38
CA THR A 125 -5.76 0.74 -9.05
C THR A 125 -5.44 -0.34 -8.03
N ILE A 126 -4.72 0.02 -6.97
CA ILE A 126 -4.44 -0.85 -5.83
C ILE A 126 -5.08 -0.23 -4.59
N MET A 127 -5.95 -0.97 -3.92
CA MET A 127 -6.51 -0.63 -2.61
C MET A 127 -6.06 -1.64 -1.58
N MET A 128 -5.54 -1.14 -0.46
CA MET A 128 -5.07 -1.95 0.67
C MET A 128 -5.65 -1.42 1.96
N LYS A 129 -6.08 -2.33 2.82
CA LYS A 129 -6.67 -2.02 4.11
C LYS A 129 -6.14 -2.99 5.16
N GLY A 130 -5.33 -2.45 6.07
CA GLY A 130 -4.85 -3.14 7.25
C GLY A 130 -6.00 -3.58 8.16
N GLU A 131 -5.96 -4.82 8.62
CA GLU A 131 -6.81 -5.31 9.71
C GLU A 131 -6.02 -5.35 11.05
N ARG A 132 -6.48 -6.15 12.02
CA ARG A 132 -6.00 -6.10 13.41
C ARG A 132 -4.77 -6.97 13.60
N ASN A 133 -3.68 -6.38 14.11
CA ASN A 133 -2.42 -7.06 14.45
C ASN A 133 -1.72 -7.77 13.27
N GLY A 134 -1.84 -7.28 12.02
CA GLY A 134 -1.23 -7.90 10.84
C GLY A 134 0.01 -7.17 10.33
N GLU A 135 0.75 -7.81 9.41
CA GLU A 135 1.82 -7.16 8.63
C GLU A 135 1.51 -7.18 7.14
N ASP A 136 1.46 -6.00 6.51
CA ASP A 136 1.20 -5.87 5.08
C ASP A 136 2.44 -5.35 4.35
N ARG A 137 2.86 -6.03 3.28
CA ARG A 137 4.02 -5.65 2.47
C ARG A 137 3.71 -5.60 0.99
N THR A 138 3.81 -4.42 0.40
CA THR A 138 3.55 -4.21 -1.02
C THR A 138 4.76 -3.71 -1.78
N ARG A 139 5.04 -4.34 -2.92
CA ARG A 139 6.03 -3.89 -3.91
C ARG A 139 5.39 -3.74 -5.27
N ALA A 140 5.47 -2.55 -5.84
CA ALA A 140 4.76 -2.24 -7.07
C ALA A 140 5.64 -1.50 -8.09
N CYS A 141 5.60 -1.96 -9.34
CA CYS A 141 6.11 -1.25 -10.51
C CYS A 141 4.94 -0.94 -11.43
N LEU A 142 4.46 0.31 -11.45
CA LEU A 142 3.17 0.64 -12.09
C LEU A 142 3.27 1.80 -13.08
N ARG A 143 2.52 1.72 -14.18
CA ARG A 143 2.42 2.80 -15.18
C ARG A 143 1.04 2.85 -15.88
N PRO A 144 0.21 3.91 -15.74
CA PRO A 144 -0.06 4.77 -14.59
C PRO A 144 -0.73 4.01 -13.43
N ALA A 145 -0.76 4.58 -12.21
CA ALA A 145 -1.48 3.95 -11.11
C ALA A 145 -2.00 4.85 -9.99
N THR A 146 -3.05 4.36 -9.32
CA THR A 146 -3.53 4.87 -8.04
C THR A 146 -3.29 3.81 -6.96
N ILE A 147 -2.66 4.20 -5.86
CA ILE A 147 -2.48 3.37 -4.67
C ILE A 147 -3.20 4.03 -3.50
N MET A 148 -4.11 3.30 -2.87
CA MET A 148 -4.78 3.70 -1.64
C MET A 148 -4.42 2.71 -0.54
N MET A 149 -4.00 3.23 0.61
CA MET A 149 -3.63 2.46 1.79
C MET A 149 -4.31 3.02 3.02
N LYS A 150 -4.85 2.13 3.83
CA LYS A 150 -5.48 2.46 5.10
C LYS A 150 -4.94 1.53 6.17
N GLY A 151 -4.18 2.09 7.11
CA GLY A 151 -3.61 1.38 8.24
C GLY A 151 -4.67 0.72 9.11
N GLY A 152 -4.28 -0.42 9.68
CA GLY A 152 -5.10 -1.24 10.55
C GLY A 152 -5.07 -0.81 12.01
N ARG A 153 -5.31 -1.77 12.92
CA ARG A 153 -5.17 -1.57 14.37
C ARG A 153 -4.05 -2.43 14.90
N ASN A 154 -3.04 -1.83 15.53
CA ASN A 154 -1.83 -2.52 16.02
C ASN A 154 -1.07 -3.31 14.93
N GLY A 155 -1.07 -2.86 13.67
CA GLY A 155 -0.42 -3.55 12.55
C GLY A 155 0.77 -2.77 11.99
N GLU A 156 1.53 -3.41 11.10
CA GLU A 156 2.60 -2.77 10.34
C GLU A 156 2.35 -2.81 8.83
N ASP A 157 2.26 -1.65 8.18
CA ASP A 157 2.09 -1.56 6.74
C ASP A 157 3.37 -1.04 6.07
N ARG A 158 3.88 -1.74 5.05
CA ARG A 158 5.12 -1.37 4.34
C ARG A 158 4.93 -1.36 2.83
N THR A 159 5.15 -0.21 2.22
CA THR A 159 5.01 -0.05 0.76
C THR A 159 6.30 0.43 0.10
N ARG A 160 6.65 -0.24 -1.00
CA ARG A 160 7.72 0.17 -1.92
C ARG A 160 7.18 0.29 -3.33
N ALA A 161 7.32 1.46 -3.93
CA ALA A 161 6.72 1.75 -5.22
C ALA A 161 7.67 2.46 -6.18
N CYS A 162 7.72 2.00 -7.43
CA CYS A 162 8.33 2.69 -8.56
C CYS A 162 7.23 2.99 -9.59
N LEU A 163 6.78 4.25 -9.68
CA LEU A 163 5.55 4.58 -10.42
C LEU A 163 5.74 5.70 -11.43
N ARG A 164 5.05 5.60 -12.58
CA ARG A 164 5.04 6.65 -13.61
C ARG A 164 3.73 6.70 -14.43
N PRO A 165 2.91 7.77 -14.37
CA PRO A 165 2.58 8.66 -13.24
C PRO A 165 1.83 7.94 -12.11
N ALA A 166 1.72 8.55 -10.92
CA ALA A 166 0.89 7.97 -9.86
C ALA A 166 0.33 8.92 -8.81
N THR A 167 -0.77 8.47 -8.21
CA THR A 167 -1.34 9.01 -6.97
C THR A 167 -1.20 7.98 -5.86
N ILE A 168 -0.64 8.39 -4.72
CA ILE A 168 -0.56 7.58 -3.51
C ILE A 168 -1.36 8.28 -2.41
N MET A 169 -2.32 7.59 -1.83
CA MET A 169 -3.07 8.02 -0.65
C MET A 169 -2.82 7.05 0.49
N MET A 170 -2.45 7.59 1.65
CA MET A 170 -2.16 6.82 2.85
C MET A 170 -2.90 7.42 4.03
N LYS A 171 -3.53 6.55 4.82
CA LYS A 171 -4.22 6.94 6.05
C LYS A 171 -3.76 6.03 7.18
N GLY A 172 -3.08 6.61 8.16
CA GLY A 172 -2.56 5.93 9.34
C GLY A 172 -3.62 5.19 10.12
N GLY A 173 -3.18 4.08 10.72
CA GLY A 173 -3.99 3.22 11.57
C GLY A 173 -4.14 3.71 13.01
N ARG A 174 -4.60 2.82 13.90
CA ARG A 174 -4.56 3.06 15.36
C ARG A 174 -3.50 2.17 15.99
N ASN A 175 -2.55 2.77 16.72
CA ASN A 175 -1.42 2.09 17.36
C ASN A 175 -0.56 1.26 16.37
N GLY A 176 -0.44 1.67 15.11
CA GLY A 176 0.28 0.93 14.07
C GLY A 176 1.51 1.67 13.57
N GLU A 177 2.31 1.00 12.73
CA GLU A 177 3.43 1.60 12.01
C GLU A 177 3.24 1.54 10.49
N ASP A 178 3.20 2.68 9.82
CA ASP A 178 3.11 2.73 8.36
C ASP A 178 4.43 3.25 7.77
N ARG A 179 5.00 2.51 6.79
CA ARG A 179 6.28 2.86 6.15
C ARG A 179 6.19 2.85 4.63
N THR A 180 6.48 3.99 4.02
CA THR A 180 6.44 4.13 2.56
C THR A 180 7.77 4.57 1.96
N ARG A 181 8.17 3.88 0.90
CA ARG A 181 9.32 4.24 0.06
C ARG A 181 8.89 4.34 -1.40
N ALA A 182 9.07 5.51 -1.99
CA ALA A 182 8.56 5.78 -3.34
C ALA A 182 9.61 6.44 -4.24
N CYS A 183 9.69 5.97 -5.49
CA CYS A 183 10.40 6.62 -6.60
C CYS A 183 9.38 6.92 -7.70
N LEU A 184 8.96 8.18 -7.85
CA LEU A 184 7.79 8.51 -8.68
C LEU A 184 8.08 9.62 -9.70
N ARG A 185 7.47 9.51 -10.90
CA ARG A 185 7.57 10.54 -11.94
C ARG A 185 6.34 10.59 -12.87
N PRO A 186 5.54 11.68 -12.90
CA PRO A 186 5.15 12.60 -11.82
C PRO A 186 4.30 11.93 -10.74
N ALA A 187 4.14 12.56 -9.57
CA ALA A 187 3.22 12.02 -8.56
C ALA A 187 2.60 13.00 -7.57
N THR A 188 1.45 12.59 -7.04
CA THR A 188 0.81 13.17 -5.85
C THR A 188 0.87 12.16 -4.72
N ILE A 189 1.34 12.59 -3.55
CA ILE A 189 1.32 11.82 -2.31
C ILE A 189 0.46 12.56 -1.30
N MET A 190 -0.55 11.88 -0.76
CA MET A 190 -1.38 12.34 0.35
C MET A 190 -1.20 11.39 1.53
N MET A 191 -0.92 11.94 2.70
CA MET A 191 -0.74 11.20 3.94
C MET A 191 -1.56 11.84 5.04
N LYS A 192 -2.30 11.02 5.79
CA LYS A 192 -3.04 11.44 6.96
C LYS A 192 -2.63 10.55 8.13
N GLY A 193 -2.08 11.15 9.17
CA GLY A 193 -1.56 10.48 10.35
C GLY A 193 -2.63 9.68 11.09
N GLY A 194 -2.16 8.63 11.76
CA GLY A 194 -2.99 7.74 12.58
C GLY A 194 -3.30 8.27 13.98
N ARG A 195 -3.80 7.39 14.85
CA ARG A 195 -3.92 7.65 16.29
C ARG A 195 -2.93 6.78 17.06
N ASN A 196 -2.06 7.38 17.86
CA ASN A 196 -1.01 6.70 18.62
C ASN A 196 -0.08 5.83 17.73
N GLY A 197 0.15 6.20 16.48
CA GLY A 197 0.94 5.41 15.51
C GLY A 197 2.20 6.13 15.06
N GLU A 198 3.04 5.44 14.29
CA GLU A 198 4.21 6.02 13.64
C GLU A 198 4.11 5.92 12.11
N ASP A 199 4.11 7.05 11.42
CA ASP A 199 4.09 7.07 9.96
C ASP A 199 5.44 7.57 9.41
N ARG A 200 6.06 6.80 8.51
CA ARG A 200 7.40 7.12 7.95
C ARG A 200 7.42 7.08 6.43
N THR A 201 7.77 8.20 5.82
CA THR A 201 7.82 8.32 4.36
C THR A 201 9.20 8.71 3.85
N ARG A 202 9.66 8.00 2.82
CA ARG A 202 10.85 8.34 2.03
C ARG A 202 10.51 8.41 0.55
N ALA A 203 10.75 9.55 -0.07
CA ALA A 203 10.35 9.78 -1.45
C ALA A 203 11.45 10.44 -2.30
N CYS A 204 11.65 9.91 -3.51
CA CYS A 204 12.42 10.58 -4.57
C CYS A 204 11.45 10.86 -5.73
N LEU A 205 11.10 12.13 -5.95
CA LEU A 205 10.00 12.50 -6.86
C LEU A 205 10.39 13.55 -7.89
N ARG A 206 9.88 13.41 -9.12
CA ARG A 206 10.07 14.40 -10.20
C ARG A 206 8.91 14.48 -11.19
N PRO A 207 8.16 15.60 -11.31
CA PRO A 207 7.72 16.55 -10.27
C PRO A 207 6.77 15.92 -9.25
N ALA A 208 6.53 16.57 -8.11
CA ALA A 208 5.52 16.08 -7.17
C ALA A 208 4.85 17.08 -6.25
N THR A 209 3.66 16.70 -5.80
CA THR A 209 2.94 17.32 -4.69
C THR A 209 2.91 16.35 -3.52
N ILE A 210 3.29 16.81 -2.32
CA ILE A 210 3.17 16.06 -1.08
C ILE A 210 2.24 16.84 -0.14
N MET A 211 1.20 16.17 0.35
CA MET A 211 0.30 16.67 1.39
C MET A 211 0.38 15.75 2.60
N MET A 212 0.57 16.31 3.79
CA MET A 212 0.69 15.59 5.05
C MET A 212 -0.18 16.26 6.08
N GLU A 213 -1.04 15.49 6.73
CA GLU A 213 -1.87 15.92 7.85
C GLU A 213 -1.49 15.05 9.04
N GLY A 214 -1.07 15.66 10.14
CA GLY A 214 -0.56 14.99 11.32
C GLY A 214 -1.62 14.20 12.08
N GLY A 215 -1.18 13.15 12.77
CA GLY A 215 -2.04 12.28 13.57
C GLY A 215 -2.44 12.85 14.94
N ARG A 216 -3.06 11.99 15.77
CA ARG A 216 -3.29 12.28 17.20
C ARG A 216 -2.38 11.40 18.06
N ASN A 217 -1.57 12.01 18.92
CA ASN A 217 -0.58 11.33 19.77
C ASN A 217 0.39 10.42 18.99
N GLY A 218 0.73 10.76 17.74
CA GLY A 218 1.57 9.95 16.86
C GLY A 218 2.89 10.61 16.50
N GLU A 219 3.77 9.89 15.81
CA GLU A 219 4.99 10.44 15.22
C GLU A 219 4.99 10.32 13.70
N ASP A 220 5.05 11.44 12.98
CA ASP A 220 5.12 11.44 11.52
C ASP A 220 6.51 11.91 11.05
N ARG A 221 7.16 11.11 10.20
CA ARG A 221 8.53 11.39 9.71
C ARG A 221 8.63 11.32 8.20
N THR A 222 8.99 12.44 7.58
CA THR A 222 9.14 12.53 6.12
C THR A 222 10.55 12.88 5.70
N ARG A 223 11.07 12.13 4.71
CA ARG A 223 12.32 12.45 4.00
C ARG A 223 12.09 12.49 2.50
N ALA A 224 12.39 13.61 1.87
CA ALA A 224 12.09 13.81 0.45
C ALA A 224 13.25 14.42 -0.33
N CYS A 225 13.50 13.88 -1.54
CA CYS A 225 14.37 14.50 -2.55
C CYS A 225 13.49 14.83 -3.78
N LEU A 226 13.21 16.11 -4.02
CA LEU A 226 12.16 16.51 -4.97
C LEU A 226 12.65 17.50 -6.01
N HIS A 227 12.22 17.32 -7.26
CA HIS A 227 12.53 18.24 -8.37
C HIS A 227 11.40 18.32 -9.42
N PRO A 228 10.73 19.48 -9.63
CA PRO A 228 10.23 20.47 -8.66
C PRO A 228 9.19 19.88 -7.70
N ALA A 229 8.86 20.59 -6.60
CA ALA A 229 7.77 20.14 -5.73
C ALA A 229 7.04 21.19 -4.88
N THR A 230 5.82 20.83 -4.51
CA THR A 230 5.03 21.49 -3.47
C THR A 230 4.89 20.55 -2.28
N ILE A 231 5.19 21.04 -1.08
CA ILE A 231 4.96 20.33 0.18
C ILE A 231 3.98 21.14 1.02
N MET A 232 2.91 20.50 1.47
CA MET A 232 1.95 21.05 2.43
C MET A 232 1.92 20.14 3.66
N MET A 233 2.05 20.73 4.85
CA MET A 233 2.06 20.02 6.13
C MET A 233 1.12 20.72 7.09
N GLU A 234 0.23 19.95 7.70
CA GLU A 234 -0.66 20.38 8.78
C GLU A 234 -0.33 19.52 10.00
N GLY A 235 0.03 20.15 11.11
CA GLY A 235 0.50 19.48 12.32
C GLY A 235 -0.62 18.77 13.08
N GLY A 236 -0.26 17.68 13.75
CA GLY A 236 -1.19 16.85 14.51
C GLY A 236 -1.63 17.43 15.87
N ARG A 237 -2.31 16.60 16.68
CA ARG A 237 -2.61 16.92 18.09
C ARG A 237 -1.80 16.03 19.03
N ASN A 238 -1.03 16.63 19.93
CA ASN A 238 -0.13 15.95 20.87
C ASN A 238 0.88 15.01 20.18
N GLY A 239 1.32 15.30 18.95
CA GLY A 239 2.21 14.45 18.16
C GLY A 239 3.57 15.10 17.88
N GLU A 240 4.47 14.34 17.26
CA GLU A 240 5.75 14.86 16.76
C GLU A 240 5.84 14.72 15.24
N ASP A 241 5.96 15.83 14.51
CA ASP A 241 6.10 15.82 13.06
C ASP A 241 7.51 16.26 12.65
N ARG A 242 8.22 15.43 11.88
CA ARG A 242 9.61 15.69 11.46
C ARG A 242 9.80 15.57 9.96
N THR A 243 10.18 16.68 9.32
CA THR A 243 10.41 16.72 7.88
C THR A 243 11.85 17.06 7.53
N ARG A 244 12.45 16.29 6.61
CA ARG A 244 13.73 16.58 5.98
C ARG A 244 13.59 16.58 4.46
N ALA A 245 13.93 17.68 3.80
CA ALA A 245 13.74 17.82 2.36
C ALA A 245 14.97 18.39 1.64
N CYS A 246 15.31 17.83 0.48
CA CYS A 246 16.23 18.42 -0.49
C CYS A 246 15.43 18.78 -1.75
N LEU A 247 15.27 20.07 -2.04
CA LEU A 247 14.28 20.55 -3.01
C LEU A 247 14.88 21.48 -4.07
N ARG A 248 14.51 21.25 -5.34
CA ARG A 248 14.91 22.11 -6.47
C ARG A 248 13.87 22.20 -7.61
N PRO A 249 13.25 23.35 -7.89
CA PRO A 249 12.74 24.38 -6.97
C PRO A 249 11.54 23.86 -6.15
N ALA A 250 11.15 24.57 -5.08
CA ALA A 250 9.98 24.17 -4.29
C ALA A 250 9.21 25.24 -3.52
N THR A 251 7.97 24.91 -3.20
CA THR A 251 7.11 25.63 -2.26
C THR A 251 6.85 24.73 -1.05
N ILE A 252 7.05 25.27 0.16
CA ILE A 252 6.73 24.60 1.43
C ILE A 252 5.69 25.46 2.16
N MET A 253 4.58 24.85 2.57
CA MET A 253 3.58 25.44 3.46
C MET A 253 3.44 24.56 4.70
N MET A 254 3.48 25.15 5.88
CA MET A 254 3.39 24.45 7.16
C MET A 254 2.41 25.17 8.09
N GLU A 255 1.48 24.42 8.65
CA GLU A 255 0.56 24.87 9.71
C GLU A 255 0.82 24.01 10.95
N GLY A 256 1.16 24.64 12.07
CA GLY A 256 1.55 23.93 13.29
C GLY A 256 0.38 23.28 14.02
N GLY A 257 0.68 22.18 14.72
CA GLY A 257 -0.32 21.39 15.45
C GLY A 257 -0.81 22.01 16.77
N ARG A 258 -1.56 21.22 17.56
CA ARG A 258 -1.92 21.56 18.95
C ARG A 258 -1.16 20.68 19.94
N ASN A 259 -0.46 21.29 20.90
CA ASN A 259 0.31 20.59 21.93
C ASN A 259 1.36 19.59 21.37
N GLY A 260 1.91 19.83 20.19
CA GLY A 260 2.86 18.94 19.50
C GLY A 260 4.23 19.58 19.28
N GLU A 261 5.15 18.82 18.69
CA GLU A 261 6.46 19.32 18.24
C GLU A 261 6.63 19.15 16.72
N ASP A 262 6.81 20.25 15.99
CA ASP A 262 7.01 20.24 14.55
C ASP A 262 8.44 20.66 14.20
N ARG A 263 9.20 19.80 13.52
CA ARG A 263 10.61 20.05 13.14
C ARG A 263 10.86 19.88 11.65
N THR A 264 11.24 20.97 10.99
CA THR A 264 11.55 20.97 9.56
C THR A 264 13.01 21.32 9.28
N ARG A 265 13.68 20.50 8.44
CA ARG A 265 15.00 20.79 7.88
C ARG A 265 14.94 20.73 6.35
N ALA A 266 15.31 21.81 5.67
CA ALA A 266 15.27 21.87 4.21
C ALA A 266 16.57 22.38 3.60
N CYS A 267 17.06 21.73 2.55
CA CYS A 267 18.09 22.27 1.65
C CYS A 267 17.40 22.70 0.35
N LEU A 268 17.45 24.00 0.04
CA LEU A 268 16.57 24.62 -0.94
C LEU A 268 17.34 25.37 -2.04
N ARG A 269 16.93 25.20 -3.31
CA ARG A 269 17.39 26.03 -4.45
C ARG A 269 16.34 26.11 -5.58
N PRO A 270 15.88 27.31 -5.98
CA PRO A 270 15.23 28.34 -5.17
C PRO A 270 13.94 27.82 -4.48
N ALA A 271 13.44 28.52 -3.46
CA ALA A 271 12.23 28.09 -2.75
C ALA A 271 11.44 29.21 -2.07
N THR A 272 10.15 28.93 -1.83
CA THR A 272 9.24 29.71 -0.99
C THR A 272 8.86 28.88 0.23
N ILE A 273 8.91 29.47 1.43
CA ILE A 273 8.50 28.83 2.69
C ILE A 273 7.46 29.73 3.36
N MET A 274 6.30 29.18 3.70
CA MET A 274 5.27 29.83 4.53
C MET A 274 5.00 28.97 5.75
N MET A 275 4.86 29.60 6.92
CA MET A 275 4.66 28.93 8.21
C MET A 275 3.61 29.66 9.03
N GLU A 276 2.68 28.90 9.60
CA GLU A 276 1.73 29.34 10.60
C GLU A 276 1.95 28.50 11.87
N GLY A 277 2.10 29.17 13.02
CA GLY A 277 2.49 28.51 14.27
C GLY A 277 1.35 27.74 14.93
N GLY A 278 1.69 26.64 15.60
CA GLY A 278 0.75 25.83 16.37
C GLY A 278 0.30 26.47 17.69
N ARG A 279 -0.72 25.88 18.34
CA ARG A 279 -1.16 26.31 19.69
C ARG A 279 -0.53 25.41 20.75
N ASN A 280 0.14 26.02 21.74
CA ASN A 280 0.75 25.33 22.89
C ASN A 280 1.75 24.22 22.49
N GLY A 281 2.46 24.36 21.36
CA GLY A 281 3.46 23.43 20.84
C GLY A 281 4.79 24.11 20.51
N GLU A 282 5.79 23.33 20.09
CA GLU A 282 7.10 23.85 19.65
C GLU A 282 7.32 23.65 18.15
N ASP A 283 7.55 24.74 17.41
CA ASP A 283 7.85 24.70 15.98
C ASP A 283 9.31 25.10 15.71
N ARG A 284 10.09 24.24 15.06
CA ARG A 284 11.50 24.51 14.71
C ARG A 284 11.79 24.27 13.24
N THR A 285 12.16 25.33 12.52
CA THR A 285 12.54 25.25 11.10
C THR A 285 14.00 25.64 10.89
N ARG A 286 14.73 24.83 10.11
CA ARG A 286 16.08 25.14 9.61
C ARG A 286 16.12 25.00 8.10
N ALA A 287 16.35 26.09 7.38
CA ALA A 287 16.55 26.09 5.94
C ALA A 287 18.00 26.43 5.61
N CYS A 288 18.68 25.56 4.85
CA CYS A 288 19.98 25.83 4.26
C CYS A 288 19.74 26.25 2.79
N LEU A 289 19.98 27.53 2.49
CA LEU A 289 20.02 28.02 1.12
C LEU A 289 21.39 27.65 0.53
N CYS A 290 21.43 26.67 -0.37
CA CYS A 290 22.64 26.39 -1.12
C CYS A 290 22.73 27.40 -2.27
N LEU A 291 23.32 28.57 -2.02
CA LEU A 291 23.65 29.50 -3.11
C LEU A 291 24.51 28.75 -4.14
N PRO A 292 24.29 28.96 -5.46
CA PRO A 292 25.28 28.52 -6.45
C PRO A 292 26.63 29.09 -6.06
N GLN A 293 27.64 28.23 -5.86
CA GLN A 293 29.01 28.69 -6.04
C GLN A 293 29.13 29.04 -7.53
N SER A 294 29.47 30.31 -7.77
CA SER A 294 29.73 30.92 -9.07
C SER A 294 30.81 30.17 -9.83
#